data_AF-A0A8T9FRA1-F1
#
_entry.id   AF-A0A8T9FRA1-F1
#
_cell.length_a   1.000
_cell.length_b   1.000
_cell.length_c   1.000
_cell.angle_alpha   90.00
_cell.angle_beta   90.00
_cell.angle_gamma   90.00
#
_symmetry.space_group_name_H-M   'P 1'
#
loop_
_entity.id
_entity.type
_entity.pdbx_description
1 polymer ?
#
loop_
_entity_poly.entity_id
_entity_poly.type
_entity_poly.pdbx_seq_one_letter_code
_entity_poly.pdbx_strand_id
1 'polypeptide(L)'
;MTYADAANMIIATAWDANPKDAVKLVKDFRDLPANRVRETVYVAKDALGSTFGEALSNMIESIPEERAAFSAPDDAPGHMSVRVIMYGPDPRADVIFVKDGEANTFEFGPMFSRPIDLRRTVEFSQITLGFVGEAIADGFPK
;
A
#
# COMPACT_ATOMS: atom_id res chain seq x y z
N MET A 1 -7.24 2.24 -18.11
CA MET A 1 -6.88 2.63 -16.73
C MET A 1 -5.57 1.93 -16.41
N THR A 2 -4.57 2.65 -15.92
CA THR A 2 -3.28 2.08 -15.52
C THR A 2 -3.28 1.69 -14.04
N TYR A 3 -2.32 0.88 -13.59
CA TYR A 3 -2.14 0.58 -12.15
C TYR A 3 -1.84 1.83 -11.33
N ALA A 4 -1.14 2.82 -11.92
CA ALA A 4 -0.91 4.12 -11.30
C ALA A 4 -2.22 4.92 -11.11
N ASP A 5 -3.14 4.87 -12.09
CA ASP A 5 -4.47 5.49 -11.95
C ASP A 5 -5.26 4.83 -10.82
N ALA A 6 -5.18 3.51 -10.71
CA ALA A 6 -5.86 2.75 -9.66
C ALA A 6 -5.29 3.03 -8.26
N ALA A 7 -3.96 3.12 -8.14
CA ALA A 7 -3.31 3.56 -6.91
C ALA A 7 -3.80 4.96 -6.48
N ASN A 8 -3.88 5.90 -7.42
CA ASN A 8 -4.43 7.23 -7.17
C ASN A 8 -5.91 7.18 -6.72
N MET A 9 -6.73 6.31 -7.34
CA MET A 9 -8.13 6.14 -6.93
C MET A 9 -8.27 5.56 -5.52
N ILE A 10 -7.46 4.57 -5.14
CA ILE A 10 -7.43 4.03 -3.78
C ILE A 10 -7.08 5.14 -2.78
N ILE A 11 -6.04 5.93 -3.06
CA ILE A 11 -5.65 7.07 -2.20
C ILE A 11 -6.78 8.10 -2.08
N ALA A 12 -7.42 8.45 -3.20
CA ALA A 12 -8.50 9.43 -3.24
C ALA A 12 -9.73 8.99 -2.42
N THR A 13 -10.03 7.69 -2.41
CA THR A 13 -11.23 7.12 -1.78
C THR A 13 -11.00 6.68 -0.34
N ALA A 14 -9.75 6.37 0.04
CA ALA A 14 -9.36 5.92 1.38
C ALA A 14 -9.92 6.81 2.50
N TRP A 15 -9.93 8.13 2.30
CA TRP A 15 -10.26 9.10 3.34
C TRP A 15 -11.70 9.59 3.32
N ASP A 16 -12.59 9.01 2.51
CA ASP A 16 -13.94 9.56 2.26
C ASP A 16 -13.91 11.09 2.10
N ALA A 17 -12.86 11.57 1.41
CA ALA A 17 -12.58 12.99 1.32
C ALA A 17 -13.56 13.64 0.34
N ASN A 18 -13.85 14.92 0.56
CA ASN A 18 -14.66 15.66 -0.40
C ASN A 18 -13.98 15.59 -1.78
N PRO A 19 -14.71 15.36 -2.89
CA PRO A 19 -14.12 15.27 -4.22
C PRO A 19 -13.22 16.45 -4.60
N LYS A 20 -13.49 17.65 -4.06
CA LYS A 20 -12.65 18.85 -4.27
C LYS A 20 -11.24 18.71 -3.68
N ASP A 21 -11.08 17.91 -2.61
CA ASP A 21 -9.83 17.72 -1.87
C ASP A 21 -9.08 16.47 -2.36
N ALA A 22 -9.73 15.61 -3.16
CA ALA A 22 -9.17 14.34 -3.65
C ALA A 22 -7.85 14.53 -4.41
N VAL A 23 -7.74 15.53 -5.27
CA VAL A 23 -6.50 15.79 -6.03
C VAL A 23 -5.33 16.13 -5.10
N LYS A 24 -5.59 16.96 -4.08
CA LYS A 24 -4.58 17.31 -3.08
C LYS A 24 -4.18 16.09 -2.26
N LEU A 25 -5.17 15.32 -1.80
CA LEU A 25 -4.94 14.09 -1.05
C LEU A 25 -4.10 13.08 -1.82
N VAL A 26 -4.42 12.86 -3.11
CA VAL A 26 -3.62 12.01 -3.99
C VAL A 26 -2.18 12.49 -4.05
N LYS A 27 -1.96 13.78 -4.30
CA LYS A 27 -0.60 14.33 -4.37
C LYS A 27 0.15 14.19 -3.05
N ASP A 28 -0.51 14.49 -1.93
CA ASP A 28 0.08 14.46 -0.60
C ASP A 28 0.55 13.05 -0.19
N PHE A 29 -0.15 12.00 -0.64
CA PHE A 29 0.20 10.62 -0.33
C PHE A 29 1.04 9.94 -1.42
N ARG A 30 0.70 10.12 -2.70
CA ARG A 30 1.39 9.47 -3.83
C ARG A 30 2.87 9.80 -3.83
N ASP A 31 3.22 11.05 -3.56
CA ASP A 31 4.59 11.55 -3.63
C ASP A 31 5.39 11.31 -2.33
N LEU A 32 4.84 10.58 -1.34
CA LEU A 32 5.55 10.29 -0.09
C LEU A 32 6.79 9.41 -0.36
N PRO A 33 8.00 9.87 -0.03
CA PRO A 33 9.23 9.11 -0.29
C PRO A 33 9.36 7.92 0.67
N ALA A 34 9.94 6.83 0.18
CA ALA A 34 10.33 5.69 1.01
C ALA A 34 11.48 6.10 1.96
N ASN A 35 11.29 5.94 3.27
CA ASN A 35 12.25 6.39 4.28
C ASN A 35 12.87 5.26 5.10
N ARG A 36 12.17 4.16 5.36
CA ARG A 36 12.71 3.06 6.18
C ARG A 36 12.02 1.73 5.93
N VAL A 37 12.79 0.64 5.93
CA VAL A 37 12.27 -0.71 6.23
C VAL A 37 12.48 -0.97 7.72
N ARG A 38 11.40 -1.07 8.50
CA ARG A 38 11.46 -1.57 9.88
C ARG A 38 11.56 -3.11 9.84
N GLU A 39 12.80 -3.55 10.05
CA GLU A 39 13.26 -4.78 10.74
C GLU A 39 13.64 -6.06 9.95
N THR A 40 14.72 -6.66 10.47
CA THR A 40 15.30 -8.01 10.32
C THR A 40 16.11 -8.41 9.08
N VAL A 41 15.85 -7.90 7.88
CA VAL A 41 16.58 -8.35 6.67
C VAL A 41 17.06 -7.17 5.82
N TYR A 42 18.18 -7.34 5.11
CA TYR A 42 18.69 -6.41 4.10
C TYR A 42 17.76 -6.35 2.87
N VAL A 43 16.57 -5.77 3.05
CA VAL A 43 15.69 -5.40 1.93
C VAL A 43 16.03 -3.98 1.51
N ALA A 44 16.16 -3.75 0.21
CA ALA A 44 16.39 -2.41 -0.31
C ALA A 44 15.23 -1.49 0.11
N LYS A 45 15.55 -0.27 0.55
CA LYS A 45 14.58 0.71 1.08
C LYS A 45 13.45 1.06 0.10
N ASP A 46 13.67 0.84 -1.19
CA ASP A 46 12.82 1.13 -2.33
C ASP A 46 12.35 -0.15 -3.03
N ALA A 47 12.44 -1.32 -2.38
CA ALA A 47 12.07 -2.60 -2.99
C ALA A 47 10.61 -2.67 -3.48
N LEU A 48 9.72 -1.87 -2.89
CA LEU A 48 8.35 -1.71 -3.38
C LEU A 48 8.18 -0.52 -4.34
N GLY A 49 9.13 0.42 -4.37
CA GLY A 49 9.03 1.67 -5.11
C GLY A 49 9.71 2.82 -4.36
N SER A 50 10.03 3.91 -5.07
CA SER A 50 10.66 5.09 -4.46
C SER A 50 9.66 5.99 -3.73
N THR A 51 8.37 5.86 -4.08
CA THR A 51 7.25 6.58 -3.47
C THR A 51 6.12 5.64 -3.06
N PHE A 52 5.22 6.11 -2.18
CA PHE A 52 4.05 5.35 -1.79
C PHE A 52 3.11 5.06 -2.98
N GLY A 53 2.97 6.00 -3.92
CA GLY A 53 2.19 5.79 -5.13
C GLY A 53 2.75 4.68 -6.02
N GLU A 54 4.07 4.65 -6.19
CA GLU A 54 4.76 3.56 -6.92
C GLU A 54 4.60 2.23 -6.19
N ALA A 55 4.75 2.21 -4.86
CA ALA A 55 4.55 1.01 -4.05
C ALA A 55 3.15 0.43 -4.22
N LEU A 56 2.11 1.27 -4.15
CA LEU A 56 0.74 0.83 -4.42
C LEU A 56 0.57 0.32 -5.84
N SER A 57 1.08 1.04 -6.85
CA SER A 57 0.97 0.63 -8.24
C SER A 57 1.59 -0.76 -8.47
N ASN A 58 2.80 -0.96 -7.97
CA ASN A 58 3.54 -2.22 -8.11
C ASN A 58 2.82 -3.38 -7.40
N MET A 59 2.23 -3.13 -6.21
CA MET A 59 1.47 -4.15 -5.49
C MET A 59 0.14 -4.50 -6.19
N ILE A 60 -0.57 -3.52 -6.75
CA ILE A 60 -1.81 -3.77 -7.51
C ILE A 60 -1.49 -4.65 -8.73
N GLU A 61 -0.35 -4.42 -9.38
CA GLU A 61 0.11 -5.21 -10.51
C GLU A 61 0.53 -6.63 -10.11
N SER A 62 1.28 -6.80 -9.02
CA SER A 62 1.90 -8.09 -8.66
C SER A 62 1.01 -9.04 -7.86
N ILE A 63 0.10 -8.53 -7.01
CA ILE A 63 -0.73 -9.36 -6.13
C ILE A 63 -1.60 -10.38 -6.90
N PRO A 64 -2.23 -10.03 -8.04
CA PRO A 64 -2.96 -10.99 -8.85
C PRO A 64 -2.11 -12.17 -9.35
N GLU A 65 -0.85 -11.91 -9.73
CA GLU A 65 0.08 -12.95 -10.19
C GLU A 65 0.48 -13.91 -9.07
N GLU A 66 0.54 -13.40 -7.83
CA GLU A 66 0.90 -14.16 -6.63
C GLU A 66 -0.33 -14.61 -5.80
N ARG A 67 -1.52 -14.64 -6.41
CA ARG A 67 -2.79 -14.94 -5.72
C ARG A 67 -2.76 -16.21 -4.87
N ALA A 68 -2.06 -17.25 -5.33
CA ALA A 68 -1.91 -18.50 -4.60
C ALA A 68 -1.17 -18.31 -3.26
N ALA A 69 -0.09 -17.53 -3.25
CA ALA A 69 0.67 -17.21 -2.04
C ALA A 69 -0.14 -16.34 -1.06
N PHE A 70 -0.88 -15.35 -1.59
CA PHE A 70 -1.75 -14.47 -0.79
C PHE A 70 -3.02 -15.13 -0.24
N SER A 71 -3.42 -16.27 -0.80
CA SER A 71 -4.58 -17.06 -0.37
C SER A 71 -4.18 -18.29 0.46
N ALA A 72 -2.88 -18.56 0.60
CA ALA A 72 -2.39 -19.68 1.38
C ALA A 72 -2.64 -19.44 2.89
N PRO A 73 -2.84 -20.50 3.70
CA PRO A 73 -2.86 -20.38 5.15
C PRO A 73 -1.58 -19.75 5.71
N ASP A 74 -1.66 -19.05 6.84
CA ASP A 74 -0.52 -18.33 7.44
C ASP A 74 0.68 -19.24 7.80
N ASP A 75 0.45 -20.54 8.02
CA ASP A 75 1.46 -21.55 8.31
C ASP A 75 2.01 -22.27 7.08
N ALA A 76 1.49 -21.97 5.89
CA ALA A 76 1.92 -22.60 4.66
C ALA A 76 3.25 -22.00 4.16
N PRO A 77 4.17 -22.83 3.63
CA PRO A 77 5.36 -22.34 2.94
C PRO A 77 4.99 -21.45 1.75
N GLY A 78 5.63 -20.30 1.64
CA GLY A 78 5.35 -19.30 0.61
C GLY A 78 4.14 -18.41 0.91
N HIS A 79 3.54 -18.48 2.11
CA HIS A 79 2.45 -17.58 2.48
C HIS A 79 2.92 -16.11 2.43
N MET A 80 2.04 -15.26 1.88
CA MET A 80 2.22 -13.82 1.86
C MET A 80 0.99 -13.07 2.36
N SER A 81 1.21 -11.93 3.02
CA SER A 81 0.14 -10.98 3.32
C SER A 81 0.61 -9.53 3.23
N VAL A 82 -0.31 -8.62 2.92
CA VAL A 82 -0.05 -7.18 2.81
C VAL A 82 -1.10 -6.42 3.61
N ARG A 83 -0.64 -5.47 4.41
CA ARG A 83 -1.49 -4.48 5.05
C ARG A 83 -0.95 -3.09 4.75
N VAL A 84 -1.79 -2.24 4.19
CA VAL A 84 -1.46 -0.84 3.91
C VAL A 84 -2.18 0.04 4.92
N ILE A 85 -1.44 0.93 5.55
CA ILE A 85 -1.95 1.84 6.58
C ILE A 85 -1.62 3.27 6.14
N MET A 86 -2.63 4.13 6.06
CA MET A 86 -2.47 5.56 5.79
C MET A 86 -2.81 6.36 7.04
N TYR A 87 -1.95 7.32 7.39
CA TYR A 87 -2.11 8.19 8.54
C TYR A 87 -2.34 9.64 8.15
N GLY A 88 -3.17 10.33 8.94
CA GLY A 88 -3.43 11.76 8.83
C GLY A 88 -3.62 12.38 10.22
N PRO A 89 -3.65 13.72 10.33
CA PRO A 89 -3.67 14.71 9.24
C PRO A 89 -2.31 14.98 8.57
N ASP A 90 -1.19 14.60 9.21
CA ASP A 90 0.13 14.67 8.59
C ASP A 90 0.35 13.44 7.70
N PRO A 91 0.45 13.57 6.37
CA PRO A 91 0.49 12.44 5.45
C PRO A 91 1.69 11.53 5.70
N ARG A 92 1.39 10.26 6.02
CA ARG A 92 2.35 9.17 6.17
C ARG A 92 1.66 7.87 5.79
N ALA A 93 2.42 6.88 5.34
CA ALA A 93 1.86 5.57 5.08
C ALA A 93 2.85 4.48 5.44
N ASP A 94 2.35 3.34 5.89
CA ASP A 94 3.12 2.14 6.09
C ASP A 94 2.56 1.02 5.21
N VAL A 95 3.44 0.20 4.68
CA VAL A 95 3.09 -1.07 4.05
C VAL A 95 3.76 -2.18 4.86
N ILE A 96 2.96 -3.02 5.48
CA ILE A 96 3.42 -4.21 6.20
C ILE A 96 3.27 -5.38 5.25
N PHE A 97 4.39 -5.96 4.84
CA PHE A 97 4.47 -7.13 3.97
C PHE A 97 5.00 -8.31 4.76
N VAL A 98 4.25 -9.39 4.83
CA VAL A 98 4.68 -10.65 5.44
C VAL A 98 4.97 -11.64 4.34
N LYS A 99 6.11 -12.33 4.44
CA LYS A 99 6.47 -13.46 3.59
C LYS A 99 7.10 -14.54 4.46
N ASP A 100 6.62 -15.77 4.37
CA ASP A 100 7.17 -16.90 5.12
C ASP A 100 7.24 -16.65 6.65
N GLY A 101 6.26 -15.90 7.18
CA GLY A 101 6.20 -15.49 8.59
C GLY A 101 7.12 -14.31 8.97
N GLU A 102 7.93 -13.81 8.03
CA GLU A 102 8.80 -12.64 8.24
C GLU A 102 8.10 -11.35 7.80
N ALA A 103 7.90 -10.44 8.76
CA ALA A 103 7.27 -9.14 8.51
C ALA A 103 8.30 -8.07 8.15
N ASN A 104 8.07 -7.39 7.03
CA ASN A 104 8.83 -6.24 6.55
C ASN A 104 7.90 -5.03 6.53
N THR A 105 8.26 -3.96 7.24
CA THR A 105 7.46 -2.72 7.23
C THR A 105 8.14 -1.65 6.41
N PHE A 106 7.52 -1.19 5.33
CA PHE A 106 7.98 -0.08 4.50
C PHE A 106 7.29 1.21 4.92
N GLU A 107 8.05 2.17 5.44
CA GLU A 107 7.58 3.48 5.92
C GLU A 107 7.74 4.53 4.80
N PHE A 108 6.66 5.27 4.52
CA PHE A 108 6.60 6.36 3.54
C PHE A 108 6.23 7.68 4.21
N GLY A 109 6.98 8.73 3.88
CA GLY A 109 6.81 10.06 4.48
C GLY A 109 7.65 10.29 5.74
N PRO A 110 7.55 11.48 6.37
CA PRO A 110 8.49 11.93 7.40
C PRO A 110 8.65 10.93 8.56
N MET A 111 9.87 10.82 9.11
CA MET A 111 10.15 9.97 10.28
C MET A 111 9.27 10.35 11.48
N PHE A 112 8.83 9.34 12.23
CA PHE A 112 7.96 9.50 13.39
C PHE A 112 8.63 10.30 14.52
N SER A 113 8.00 11.40 14.97
CA SER A 113 8.59 12.30 15.97
C SER A 113 7.66 12.73 17.12
N ARG A 114 6.37 12.30 17.17
CA ARG A 114 5.41 12.78 18.21
C ARG A 114 4.33 11.74 18.62
N PRO A 115 3.79 11.81 19.86
CA PRO A 115 2.72 10.91 20.34
C PRO A 115 1.40 11.03 19.55
N ILE A 116 0.60 9.96 19.54
CA ILE A 116 -0.34 9.56 18.47
C ILE A 116 -1.83 9.75 18.86
N ASP A 117 -2.20 10.76 19.64
CA ASP A 117 -3.50 10.66 20.31
C ASP A 117 -4.74 11.02 19.47
N LEU A 118 -4.61 11.49 18.22
CA LEU A 118 -5.76 11.84 17.35
C LEU A 118 -5.49 11.59 15.87
N ARG A 119 -4.98 10.40 15.51
CA ARG A 119 -4.78 10.06 14.09
C ARG A 119 -6.02 9.39 13.52
N ARG A 120 -6.52 9.97 12.42
CA ARG A 120 -7.41 9.22 11.53
C ARG A 120 -6.52 8.26 10.76
N THR A 121 -6.93 7.00 10.72
CA THR A 121 -6.20 5.91 10.07
C THR A 121 -7.11 5.26 9.06
N VAL A 122 -6.59 4.99 7.87
CA VAL A 122 -7.26 4.18 6.87
C VAL A 122 -6.41 2.94 6.62
N GLU A 123 -7.07 1.80 6.48
CA GLU A 123 -6.42 0.52 6.28
C GLU A 123 -7.13 -0.30 5.22
N PHE A 124 -6.32 -0.98 4.40
CA PHE A 124 -6.78 -1.98 3.45
C PHE A 124 -5.70 -3.05 3.27
N SER A 125 -6.10 -4.20 2.74
CA SER A 125 -5.25 -5.40 2.66
C SER A 125 -5.02 -5.87 1.22
N GLN A 126 -4.28 -6.97 1.08
CA GLN A 126 -4.07 -7.66 -0.20
C GLN A 126 -5.38 -7.99 -0.93
N ILE A 127 -6.51 -8.16 -0.22
CA ILE A 127 -7.80 -8.47 -0.83
C ILE A 127 -8.25 -7.32 -1.74
N THR A 128 -8.23 -6.09 -1.22
CA THR A 128 -8.59 -4.90 -1.99
C THR A 128 -7.67 -4.71 -3.19
N LEU A 129 -6.36 -4.86 -2.97
CA LEU A 129 -5.35 -4.68 -4.00
C LEU A 129 -5.47 -5.73 -5.12
N GLY A 130 -5.69 -7.00 -4.74
CA GLY A 130 -5.88 -8.10 -5.68
C GLY A 130 -7.13 -7.93 -6.53
N PHE A 131 -8.28 -7.57 -5.94
CA PHE A 131 -9.50 -7.32 -6.71
C PHE A 131 -9.34 -6.17 -7.72
N VAL A 132 -8.68 -5.09 -7.32
CA VAL A 132 -8.42 -3.95 -8.21
C VAL A 132 -7.46 -4.35 -9.34
N GLY A 133 -6.40 -5.09 -9.02
CA GLY A 133 -5.44 -5.60 -9.99
C GLY A 133 -6.09 -6.52 -11.02
N GLU A 134 -6.89 -7.49 -10.58
CA GLU A 134 -7.66 -8.39 -11.45
C GLU A 134 -8.60 -7.61 -12.38
N ALA A 135 -9.35 -6.63 -11.85
CA ALA A 135 -10.27 -5.83 -12.66
C ALA A 135 -9.57 -5.01 -13.77
N ILE A 136 -8.31 -4.60 -13.54
CA ILE A 136 -7.50 -3.88 -14.53
C ILE A 136 -6.93 -4.85 -15.56
N ALA A 137 -6.39 -6.00 -15.11
CA ALA A 137 -5.82 -7.04 -15.97
C ALA A 137 -6.86 -7.65 -16.92
N ASP A 138 -8.07 -7.90 -16.41
CA ASP A 138 -9.22 -8.37 -17.19
C ASP A 138 -9.81 -7.29 -18.11
N GLY A 139 -9.32 -6.04 -17.97
CA GLY A 139 -9.71 -4.90 -18.77
C GLY A 139 -11.18 -4.55 -18.60
N PHE A 140 -11.57 -4.10 -17.39
CA PHE A 140 -12.92 -3.61 -17.00
C PHE A 140 -14.05 -4.14 -17.91
N PRO A 141 -14.83 -5.15 -17.49
CA PRO A 141 -15.88 -5.71 -18.34
C PRO A 141 -16.77 -4.60 -18.89
N LYS A 142 -16.99 -4.64 -20.21
CA LYS A 142 -17.92 -3.78 -20.94
C LYS A 142 -19.34 -3.88 -20.39
#